data_AF-A0ABD1V6H1-F1
#
_entry.id   AF-A0ABD1V6H1-F1
#
_cell.length_a   1.000
_cell.length_b   1.000
_cell.length_c   1.000
_cell.angle_alpha   90.00
_cell.angle_beta   90.00
_cell.angle_gamma   90.00
#
_symmetry.space_group_name_H-M   'P 1'
#
loop_
_entity.id
_entity.type
_entity.pdbx_description
1 polymer ?
#
loop_
_entity_poly.entity_id
_entity_poly.type
_entity_poly.pdbx_seq_one_letter_code
_entity_poly.pdbx_strand_id
1 'polypeptide(L)'
;MKFKGFVFNFVYVSILVLGIFQESVNGRPLLLSVDRPRPDDVAVFARWLVCQNSWGVLSTISTNWGGAPFGNVVSFSDGLPDKGKGIPYFYLTTLDPTASNALKDQRSSLTISEYNLGTCGKKDPENPTCAKITLLGKLKLLDGDSKEAEFAQTALFTKHPEMKGWPKSHKFQIFKLDIENIFMINWFGGAKPLTVDQYLQTKMLKKEKNFAMKALQASTSYSIGFGISRAAPPPRPSGHRHVILAQVEPSEKSVEIMRKFSEQYARKSSTYFCVDKGVTSVVIKGLAEHKDTLGAPLCPCRHYDDKAAEAQQGFWNCPCVPMRERKECHCMLFLTPDNDFAGQEQAITLDEIKETTAMLVVLVEYKEAEFLAL
;
A
#
# COMPACT_ATOMS: atom_id res chain seq x y z
N MET A 1 -5.73 68.43 -18.88
CA MET A 1 -6.13 67.00 -19.00
C MET A 1 -4.91 66.12 -19.28
N LYS A 2 -4.31 65.55 -18.23
CA LYS A 2 -3.36 64.43 -18.31
C LYS A 2 -3.69 63.51 -17.14
N PHE A 3 -4.67 62.63 -17.32
CA PHE A 3 -5.06 61.61 -16.35
C PHE A 3 -5.68 60.46 -17.13
N LYS A 4 -4.84 59.50 -17.57
CA LYS A 4 -5.30 58.17 -18.01
C LYS A 4 -4.18 57.13 -18.26
N GLY A 5 -2.95 57.39 -17.83
CA GLY A 5 -1.82 56.47 -18.06
C GLY A 5 -1.25 55.77 -16.83
N PHE A 6 -1.63 56.18 -15.61
CA PHE A 6 -0.90 55.74 -14.41
C PHE A 6 -1.62 54.70 -13.53
N VAL A 7 -2.91 54.43 -13.79
CA VAL A 7 -3.70 53.56 -12.90
C VAL A 7 -3.70 52.08 -13.33
N PHE A 8 -3.30 51.77 -14.57
CA PHE A 8 -3.38 50.39 -15.08
C PHE A 8 -2.17 49.51 -14.71
N ASN A 9 -1.05 50.10 -14.29
CA ASN A 9 0.17 49.35 -14.00
C ASN A 9 0.37 49.03 -12.51
N PHE A 10 -0.38 49.66 -11.60
CA PHE A 10 -0.27 49.39 -10.16
C PHE A 10 -1.19 48.25 -9.70
N VAL A 11 -2.33 48.04 -10.37
CA VAL A 11 -3.28 46.97 -10.00
C VAL A 11 -2.76 45.58 -10.37
N TYR A 12 -2.02 45.45 -11.49
CA TYR A 12 -1.43 44.16 -11.88
C TYR A 12 -0.21 43.76 -11.05
N VAL A 13 0.58 44.73 -10.57
CA VAL A 13 1.74 44.44 -9.71
C VAL A 13 1.31 44.08 -8.29
N SER A 14 0.20 44.64 -7.78
CA SER A 14 -0.33 44.24 -6.47
C SER A 14 -0.98 42.85 -6.46
N ILE A 15 -1.57 42.40 -7.57
CA ILE A 15 -2.16 41.04 -7.67
C ILE A 15 -1.07 39.98 -7.85
N LEU A 16 0.07 40.31 -8.48
CA LEU A 16 1.21 39.40 -8.61
C LEU A 16 2.04 39.23 -7.32
N VAL A 17 1.93 40.15 -6.37
CA VAL A 17 2.67 40.08 -5.09
C VAL A 17 1.84 39.45 -3.96
N LEU A 18 0.50 39.41 -4.08
CA LEU A 18 -0.38 38.73 -3.10
C LEU A 18 -0.65 37.26 -3.43
N GLY A 19 -0.23 36.76 -4.59
CA GLY A 19 -0.39 35.35 -4.99
C GLY A 19 0.73 34.39 -4.58
N ILE A 20 1.78 34.86 -3.89
CA ILE A 20 2.99 34.05 -3.58
C ILE A 20 3.10 33.66 -2.09
N PHE A 21 2.13 34.05 -1.25
CA PHE A 21 2.01 33.54 0.12
C PHE A 21 0.71 32.78 0.32
N GLN A 22 0.36 31.92 -0.64
CA GLN A 22 -0.32 30.70 -0.24
C GLN A 22 0.81 29.83 0.31
N GLU A 23 0.98 29.82 1.64
CA GLU A 23 1.63 28.69 2.30
C GLU A 23 0.86 27.46 1.85
N SER A 24 1.33 26.88 0.74
CA SER A 24 1.02 25.53 0.37
C SER A 24 1.47 24.74 1.59
N VAL A 25 0.49 24.20 2.31
CA VAL A 25 0.73 23.24 3.38
C VAL A 25 1.66 22.23 2.75
N ASN A 26 2.94 22.29 3.12
CA ASN A 26 3.99 21.52 2.48
C ASN A 26 3.57 20.06 2.63
N GLY A 27 2.99 19.50 1.58
CA GLY A 27 2.87 18.07 1.41
C GLY A 27 4.30 17.57 1.45
N ARG A 28 4.71 17.10 2.63
CA ARG A 28 6.10 16.73 2.89
C ARG A 28 6.48 15.75 1.79
N PRO A 29 7.59 15.96 1.07
CA PRO A 29 8.07 14.95 0.16
C PRO A 29 8.22 13.67 0.98
N LEU A 30 7.58 12.59 0.53
CA LEU A 30 7.85 11.24 1.03
C LEU A 30 9.36 11.12 1.21
N LEU A 31 9.80 10.47 2.29
CA LEU A 31 11.23 10.19 2.44
C LEU A 31 11.63 9.36 1.21
N LEU A 32 12.28 10.03 0.25
CA LEU A 32 12.61 9.58 -1.12
C LEU A 32 13.47 8.30 -1.17
N SER A 33 13.75 7.69 -0.02
CA SER A 33 14.75 6.66 0.18
C SER A 33 14.19 5.25 0.29
N VAL A 34 12.88 5.06 0.49
CA VAL A 34 12.31 3.71 0.70
C VAL A 34 11.15 3.41 -0.24
N ASP A 35 11.45 2.58 -1.25
CA ASP A 35 10.48 2.03 -2.19
C ASP A 35 9.34 1.31 -1.44
N ARG A 36 8.11 1.43 -1.94
CA ARG A 36 6.94 0.70 -1.43
C ARG A 36 7.24 -0.81 -1.44
N PRO A 37 7.24 -1.51 -0.29
CA PRO A 37 7.55 -2.93 -0.24
C PRO A 37 6.53 -3.77 -1.01
N ARG A 38 6.91 -5.00 -1.36
CA ARG A 38 5.95 -5.94 -1.95
C ARG A 38 4.92 -6.34 -0.89
N PRO A 39 3.64 -6.52 -1.25
CA PRO A 39 2.61 -6.91 -0.28
C PRO A 39 2.91 -8.20 0.49
N ASP A 40 3.67 -9.13 -0.10
CA ASP A 40 4.03 -10.41 0.52
C ASP A 40 5.12 -10.28 1.59
N ASP A 41 5.90 -9.19 1.57
CA ASP A 41 6.87 -8.87 2.61
C ASP A 41 6.14 -8.22 3.82
N VAL A 42 5.11 -8.91 4.36
CA VAL A 42 4.09 -8.40 5.29
C VAL A 42 4.66 -7.55 6.43
N ALA A 43 5.67 -8.05 7.14
CA ALA A 43 6.25 -7.33 8.27
C ALA A 43 7.06 -6.09 7.84
N VAL A 44 7.76 -6.17 6.70
CA VAL A 44 8.48 -5.04 6.10
C VAL A 44 7.49 -3.98 5.61
N PHE A 45 6.40 -4.41 4.97
CA PHE A 45 5.33 -3.52 4.51
C PHE A 45 4.68 -2.80 5.69
N ALA A 46 4.32 -3.53 6.75
CA ALA A 46 3.74 -2.94 7.97
C ALA A 46 4.67 -1.89 8.58
N ARG A 47 5.97 -2.20 8.71
CA ARG A 47 6.96 -1.28 9.27
C ARG A 47 7.22 -0.07 8.37
N TRP A 48 7.26 -0.28 7.06
CA TRP A 48 7.32 0.80 6.08
C TRP A 48 6.12 1.73 6.23
N LEU A 49 4.89 1.19 6.27
CA LEU A 49 3.67 1.96 6.33
C LEU A 49 3.61 2.85 7.58
N VAL A 50 3.99 2.31 8.74
CA VAL A 50 4.09 3.09 9.99
C VAL A 50 5.21 4.13 9.93
N CYS A 51 6.39 3.76 9.42
CA CYS A 51 7.54 4.65 9.33
C CYS A 51 7.29 5.84 8.39
N GLN A 52 6.64 5.62 7.25
CA GLN A 52 6.39 6.65 6.24
C GLN A 52 5.28 7.63 6.65
N ASN A 53 4.29 7.20 7.42
CA ASN A 53 3.22 8.07 7.89
C ASN A 53 3.66 8.95 9.07
N SER A 54 3.17 10.19 9.12
CA SER A 54 3.44 11.14 10.21
C SER A 54 2.25 11.35 11.15
N TRP A 55 1.06 10.89 10.76
CA TRP A 55 -0.17 11.02 11.52
C TRP A 55 -1.08 9.81 11.27
N GLY A 56 -2.06 9.61 12.15
CA GLY A 56 -3.09 8.57 12.01
C GLY A 56 -4.30 8.88 12.87
N VAL A 57 -5.26 7.96 12.88
CA VAL A 57 -6.45 8.04 13.76
C VAL A 57 -6.18 7.19 15.00
N LEU A 58 -6.03 7.84 16.15
CA LEU A 58 -5.90 7.18 17.45
C LEU A 58 -7.26 7.12 18.13
N SER A 59 -7.75 5.91 18.33
CA SER A 59 -9.02 5.64 18.99
C SER A 59 -8.79 5.29 20.46
N THR A 60 -9.54 5.92 21.35
CA THR A 60 -9.52 5.72 22.80
C THR A 60 -10.93 5.47 23.33
N ILE A 61 -11.06 4.93 24.54
CA ILE A 61 -12.37 4.72 25.17
C ILE A 61 -12.77 5.96 25.96
N SER A 62 -13.85 6.65 25.56
CA SER A 62 -14.27 7.87 26.24
C SER A 62 -15.06 7.57 27.51
N THR A 63 -14.49 7.95 28.66
CA THR A 63 -15.22 7.92 29.93
C THR A 63 -16.29 9.01 30.02
N ASN A 64 -16.10 10.14 29.35
CA ASN A 64 -17.06 11.26 29.37
C ASN A 64 -18.28 11.01 28.46
N TRP A 65 -18.16 10.09 27.50
CA TRP A 65 -19.24 9.68 26.59
C TRP A 65 -19.62 8.21 26.79
N GLY A 66 -19.70 7.76 28.04
CA GLY A 66 -20.29 6.46 28.39
C GLY A 66 -19.58 5.24 27.81
N GLY A 67 -18.28 5.34 27.54
CA GLY A 67 -17.48 4.27 26.95
C GLY A 67 -17.46 4.25 25.42
N ALA A 68 -18.01 5.27 24.75
CA ALA A 68 -17.97 5.36 23.29
C ALA A 68 -16.52 5.41 22.76
N PRO A 69 -16.20 4.70 21.66
CA PRO A 69 -14.90 4.83 21.01
C PRO A 69 -14.76 6.23 20.42
N PHE A 70 -13.70 6.93 20.80
CA PHE A 70 -13.38 8.26 20.33
C PHE A 70 -12.13 8.21 19.47
N GLY A 71 -12.30 8.33 18.15
CA GLY A 71 -11.21 8.44 17.18
C GLY A 71 -10.79 9.89 16.99
N ASN A 72 -9.50 10.18 17.13
CA ASN A 72 -8.94 11.51 16.93
C ASN A 72 -7.74 11.49 15.98
N VAL A 73 -7.55 12.57 15.22
CA VAL A 73 -6.38 12.72 14.35
C VAL A 73 -5.19 13.15 15.21
N VAL A 74 -4.13 12.33 15.21
CA VAL A 74 -2.93 12.61 15.99
C VAL A 74 -1.66 12.44 15.17
N SER A 75 -0.70 13.34 15.40
CA SER A 75 0.66 13.21 14.92
C SER A 75 1.43 12.19 15.75
N PHE A 76 2.24 11.36 15.10
CA PHE A 76 3.08 10.37 15.77
C PHE A 76 4.45 10.27 15.11
N SER A 77 5.38 9.63 15.79
CA SER A 77 6.67 9.22 15.21
C SER A 77 7.08 7.86 15.78
N ASP A 78 7.64 6.98 14.95
CA ASP A 78 8.16 5.69 15.38
C ASP A 78 9.70 5.67 15.52
N GLY A 79 10.35 6.81 15.31
CA GLY A 79 11.79 6.99 15.38
C GLY A 79 12.29 8.17 14.56
N LEU A 80 13.61 8.27 14.41
CA LEU A 80 14.20 9.24 13.48
C LEU A 80 13.85 8.86 12.02
N PRO A 81 13.85 9.83 11.08
CA PRO A 81 13.68 9.54 9.66
C PRO A 81 14.57 8.39 9.19
N ASP A 82 13.99 7.43 8.46
CA ASP A 82 14.63 6.20 7.95
C ASP A 82 15.25 5.27 9.02
N LYS A 83 14.91 5.49 10.30
CA LYS A 83 15.36 4.70 11.46
C LYS A 83 14.20 4.37 12.40
N GLY A 84 12.98 4.35 11.86
CA GLY A 84 11.76 4.00 12.58
C GLY A 84 11.84 2.59 13.16
N LYS A 85 11.46 2.44 14.43
CA LYS A 85 11.46 1.17 15.18
C LYS A 85 10.07 0.50 15.18
N GLY A 86 9.06 1.12 14.58
CA GLY A 86 7.68 0.63 14.55
C GLY A 86 6.87 0.91 15.82
N ILE A 87 7.45 1.47 16.87
CA ILE A 87 6.72 1.81 18.10
C ILE A 87 6.23 3.26 18.00
N PRO A 88 4.92 3.53 17.92
CA PRO A 88 4.42 4.90 17.82
C PRO A 88 4.57 5.64 19.15
N TYR A 89 5.21 6.80 19.10
CA TYR A 89 5.24 7.80 20.16
C TYR A 89 4.37 8.99 19.78
N PHE A 90 3.80 9.66 20.78
CA PHE A 90 2.91 10.80 20.63
C PHE A 90 3.28 11.91 21.62
N TYR A 91 2.99 13.16 21.26
CA TYR A 91 3.13 14.32 22.14
C TYR A 91 1.73 14.90 22.39
N LEU A 92 1.14 14.59 23.55
CA LEU A 92 -0.28 14.83 23.81
C LEU A 92 -0.47 15.64 25.08
N THR A 93 -1.57 16.38 25.16
CA THR A 93 -2.00 17.12 26.36
C THR A 93 -3.31 16.53 26.88
N THR A 94 -3.49 16.51 28.20
CA THR A 94 -4.75 16.10 28.84
C THR A 94 -5.90 17.11 28.66
N LEU A 95 -5.62 18.26 28.03
CA LEU A 95 -6.65 19.16 27.51
C LEU A 95 -7.40 18.54 26.32
N ASP A 96 -6.76 17.62 25.59
CA ASP A 96 -7.40 16.84 24.53
C ASP A 96 -8.02 15.54 25.11
N PRO A 97 -9.24 15.15 24.68
CA PRO A 97 -9.88 13.93 25.17
C PRO A 97 -9.04 12.66 25.01
N THR A 98 -8.19 12.57 23.99
CA THR A 98 -7.37 11.38 23.69
C THR A 98 -6.46 11.02 24.86
N ALA A 99 -5.69 11.99 25.38
CA ALA A 99 -4.79 11.73 26.50
C ALA A 99 -5.56 11.55 27.81
N SER A 100 -6.61 12.35 28.03
CA SER A 100 -7.46 12.23 29.22
C SER A 100 -8.14 10.87 29.32
N ASN A 101 -8.63 10.34 28.18
CA ASN A 101 -9.22 9.01 28.07
C ASN A 101 -8.17 7.92 28.33
N ALA A 102 -7.00 8.01 27.68
CA ALA A 102 -5.94 7.01 27.80
C ALA A 102 -5.38 6.87 29.23
N LEU A 103 -5.36 7.95 30.00
CA LEU A 103 -4.95 7.90 31.41
C LEU A 103 -5.96 7.16 32.31
N LYS A 104 -7.23 7.07 31.90
CA LYS A 104 -8.29 6.34 32.63
C LYS A 104 -8.44 4.91 32.13
N ASP A 105 -8.40 4.71 30.81
CA ASP A 105 -8.42 3.40 30.16
C ASP A 105 -7.40 3.40 29.02
N GLN A 106 -6.33 2.62 29.19
CA GLN A 106 -5.22 2.60 28.26
C GLN A 106 -5.57 1.93 26.92
N ARG A 107 -6.66 1.14 26.85
CA ARG A 107 -7.02 0.41 25.62
C ARG A 107 -7.24 1.38 24.47
N SER A 108 -6.40 1.25 23.46
CA SER A 108 -6.33 2.19 22.34
C SER A 108 -5.96 1.47 21.05
N SER A 109 -6.28 2.10 19.91
CA SER A 109 -5.83 1.62 18.61
C SER A 109 -5.40 2.77 17.71
N LEU A 110 -4.25 2.65 17.05
CA LEU A 110 -3.81 3.59 16.02
C LEU A 110 -4.07 2.99 14.63
N THR A 111 -4.90 3.66 13.83
CA THR A 111 -5.15 3.29 12.43
C THR A 111 -4.44 4.24 11.47
N ILE A 112 -3.75 3.68 10.49
CA ILE A 112 -2.96 4.38 9.49
C ILE A 112 -3.39 3.88 8.10
N SER A 113 -3.59 4.82 7.18
CA SER A 113 -3.86 4.55 5.77
C SER A 113 -2.61 4.83 4.92
N GLU A 114 -2.35 3.97 3.95
CA GLU A 114 -1.36 4.20 2.90
C GLU A 114 -1.75 5.36 1.99
N TYR A 115 -3.04 5.69 1.89
CA TYR A 115 -3.53 6.71 0.96
C TYR A 115 -2.87 8.07 1.17
N ASN A 116 -2.57 8.42 2.42
CA ASN A 116 -1.87 9.65 2.80
C ASN A 116 -0.45 9.76 2.24
N LEU A 117 0.15 8.62 1.84
CA LEU A 117 1.45 8.57 1.21
C LEU A 117 1.37 8.83 -0.31
N GLY A 118 0.18 8.85 -0.90
CA GLY A 118 0.02 9.00 -2.36
C GLY A 118 0.51 7.79 -3.17
N THR A 119 0.95 6.70 -2.53
CA THR A 119 1.45 5.48 -3.19
C THR A 119 0.34 4.55 -3.67
N CYS A 120 -0.90 4.81 -3.30
CA CYS A 120 -2.06 4.03 -3.74
C CYS A 120 -2.45 4.29 -5.21
N GLY A 121 -1.92 5.34 -5.83
CA GLY A 121 -2.33 5.80 -7.16
C GLY A 121 -3.75 6.34 -7.13
N LYS A 122 -4.59 5.93 -8.09
CA LYS A 122 -6.00 6.37 -8.20
C LYS A 122 -6.98 5.50 -7.40
N LYS A 123 -6.50 4.54 -6.62
CA LYS A 123 -7.36 3.59 -5.90
C LYS A 123 -8.03 4.26 -4.72
N ASP A 124 -9.27 3.89 -4.46
CA ASP A 124 -10.00 4.31 -3.27
C ASP A 124 -9.23 3.89 -1.98
N PRO A 125 -9.24 4.70 -0.90
CA PRO A 125 -8.60 4.36 0.37
C PRO A 125 -9.08 3.05 1.02
N GLU A 126 -10.28 2.57 0.68
CA GLU A 126 -10.82 1.30 1.16
C GLU A 126 -10.39 0.09 0.32
N ASN A 127 -9.92 0.31 -0.91
CA ASN A 127 -9.43 -0.76 -1.77
C ASN A 127 -8.30 -1.51 -1.08
N PRO A 128 -8.33 -2.86 -0.98
CA PRO A 128 -7.38 -3.62 -0.17
C PRO A 128 -5.94 -3.55 -0.68
N THR A 129 -5.71 -3.11 -1.92
CA THR A 129 -4.36 -2.87 -2.46
C THR A 129 -3.81 -1.47 -2.13
N CYS A 130 -4.65 -0.59 -1.57
CA CYS A 130 -4.25 0.61 -0.82
C CYS A 130 -4.23 0.25 0.66
N ALA A 131 -3.05 -0.01 1.21
CA ALA A 131 -2.94 -0.71 2.48
C ALA A 131 -3.47 0.12 3.66
N LYS A 132 -3.93 -0.58 4.69
CA LYS A 132 -4.28 -0.02 5.99
C LYS A 132 -3.76 -0.92 7.11
N ILE A 133 -3.33 -0.30 8.19
CA ILE A 133 -2.88 -0.98 9.40
C ILE A 133 -3.53 -0.36 10.62
N THR A 134 -4.03 -1.21 11.52
CA THR A 134 -4.47 -0.84 12.86
C THR A 134 -3.58 -1.56 13.87
N LEU A 135 -2.86 -0.77 14.68
CA LEU A 135 -2.09 -1.25 15.82
C LEU A 135 -2.97 -1.13 17.06
N LEU A 136 -3.29 -2.25 17.71
CA LEU A 136 -4.12 -2.29 18.91
C LEU A 136 -3.24 -2.53 20.13
N GLY A 137 -3.52 -1.86 21.25
CA GLY A 137 -2.79 -2.09 22.48
C GLY A 137 -3.09 -1.05 23.56
N LYS A 138 -2.06 -0.63 24.28
CA LYS A 138 -2.17 0.29 25.43
C LYS A 138 -1.43 1.59 25.19
N LEU A 139 -2.13 2.72 25.22
CA LEU A 139 -1.51 4.04 25.18
C LEU A 139 -1.04 4.40 26.60
N LYS A 140 0.27 4.43 26.80
CA LYS A 140 0.90 4.70 28.10
C LYS A 140 1.62 6.04 28.10
N LEU A 141 1.45 6.79 29.19
CA LEU A 141 2.30 7.92 29.51
C LEU A 141 3.70 7.39 29.83
N LEU A 142 4.73 7.95 29.19
CA LEU A 142 6.11 7.64 29.53
C LEU A 142 6.56 8.48 30.73
N ASP A 143 7.46 7.89 31.53
CA ASP A 143 8.19 8.63 32.55
C ASP A 143 9.10 9.67 31.87
N GLY A 144 8.94 10.93 32.27
CA GLY A 144 9.57 12.08 31.61
C GLY A 144 11.10 12.06 31.69
N ASP A 145 11.65 11.45 32.74
CA ASP A 145 13.11 11.38 32.98
C ASP A 145 13.75 10.12 32.36
N SER A 146 12.96 9.30 31.65
CA SER A 146 13.46 8.09 31.03
C SER A 146 14.21 8.39 29.73
N LYS A 147 15.26 7.60 29.44
CA LYS A 147 15.97 7.64 28.15
C LYS A 147 15.04 7.36 26.95
N GLU A 148 13.96 6.61 27.17
CA GLU A 148 12.95 6.35 26.15
C GLU A 148 12.14 7.61 25.84
N ALA A 149 11.76 8.40 26.86
CA ALA A 149 11.06 9.68 26.67
C ALA A 149 11.93 10.71 25.94
N GLU A 150 13.23 10.80 26.26
CA GLU A 150 14.17 11.67 25.54
C GLU A 150 14.29 11.29 24.05
N PHE A 151 14.43 9.98 23.78
CA PHE A 151 14.46 9.46 22.41
C PHE A 151 13.15 9.76 21.66
N ALA A 152 12.01 9.48 22.29
CA ALA A 152 10.69 9.69 21.73
C ALA A 152 10.43 11.17 21.42
N GLN A 153 10.77 12.08 22.34
CA GLN A 153 10.67 13.52 22.11
C GLN A 153 11.55 13.95 20.93
N THR A 154 12.78 13.46 20.85
CA THR A 154 13.67 13.76 19.72
C THR A 154 13.10 13.26 18.40
N ALA A 155 12.57 12.04 18.37
CA ALA A 155 11.93 11.44 17.20
C ALA A 155 10.68 12.21 16.76
N LEU A 156 9.85 12.62 17.71
CA LEU A 156 8.66 13.44 17.49
C LEU A 156 9.02 14.81 16.93
N PHE A 157 9.93 15.54 17.58
CA PHE A 157 10.30 16.90 17.18
C PHE A 157 11.12 16.97 15.90
N THR A 158 11.77 15.85 15.53
CA THR A 158 12.43 15.73 14.23
C THR A 158 11.41 15.44 13.13
N LYS A 159 10.39 14.61 13.40
CA LYS A 159 9.33 14.33 12.43
C LYS A 159 8.35 15.51 12.30
N HIS A 160 8.14 16.25 13.38
CA HIS A 160 7.18 17.35 13.54
C HIS A 160 7.86 18.57 14.20
N PRO A 161 8.60 19.39 13.44
CA PRO A 161 9.37 20.51 14.00
C PRO A 161 8.51 21.55 14.75
N GLU A 162 7.25 21.72 14.35
CA GLU A 162 6.29 22.65 14.97
C GLU A 162 6.05 22.34 16.45
N MET A 163 6.11 21.07 16.86
CA MET A 163 5.87 20.65 18.26
C MET A 163 6.80 21.32 19.27
N LYS A 164 7.99 21.78 18.84
CA LYS A 164 8.93 22.54 19.69
C LYS A 164 8.37 23.90 20.13
N GLY A 165 7.49 24.48 19.32
CA GLY A 165 6.88 25.79 19.54
C GLY A 165 5.52 25.73 20.24
N TRP A 166 4.98 24.54 20.51
CA TRP A 166 3.67 24.40 21.13
C TRP A 166 3.61 25.01 22.56
N PRO A 167 2.45 25.53 23.00
CA PRO A 167 2.35 26.28 24.25
C PRO A 167 2.72 25.44 25.48
N LYS A 168 3.71 25.90 26.25
CA LYS A 168 4.13 25.24 27.50
C LYS A 168 3.00 25.12 28.52
N SER A 169 2.07 26.08 28.54
CA SER A 169 0.90 26.09 29.42
C SER A 169 -0.02 24.89 29.21
N HIS A 170 0.02 24.25 28.03
CA HIS A 170 -0.79 23.08 27.71
C HIS A 170 -0.18 21.78 28.25
N LYS A 171 1.02 21.80 28.84
CA LYS A 171 1.62 20.66 29.55
C LYS A 171 1.61 19.36 28.72
N PHE A 172 2.09 19.43 27.48
CA PHE A 172 2.22 18.25 26.64
C PHE A 172 3.18 17.22 27.26
N GLN A 173 2.87 15.94 27.08
CA GLN A 173 3.60 14.81 27.62
C GLN A 173 3.82 13.76 26.52
N ILE A 174 4.80 12.89 26.73
CA ILE A 174 5.14 11.83 25.77
C ILE A 174 4.35 10.57 26.10
N PHE A 175 3.62 10.07 25.12
CA PHE A 175 2.92 8.79 25.20
C PHE A 175 3.53 7.79 24.21
N LYS A 176 3.37 6.51 24.50
CA LYS A 176 3.75 5.38 23.66
C LYS A 176 2.57 4.43 23.50
N LEU A 177 2.39 3.87 22.30
CA LEU A 177 1.50 2.74 22.11
C LEU A 177 2.27 1.43 22.31
N ASP A 178 1.99 0.73 23.41
CA ASP A 178 2.42 -0.64 23.63
C ASP A 178 1.52 -1.56 22.81
N ILE A 179 2.03 -2.06 21.69
CA ILE A 179 1.26 -2.85 20.71
C ILE A 179 1.04 -4.27 21.26
N GLU A 180 -0.21 -4.72 21.26
CA GLU A 180 -0.61 -6.07 21.66
C GLU A 180 -1.11 -6.88 20.46
N ASN A 181 -1.76 -6.24 19.47
CA ASN A 181 -2.26 -6.90 18.26
C ASN A 181 -2.09 -6.00 17.03
N ILE A 182 -2.02 -6.62 15.86
CA ILE A 182 -1.89 -5.92 14.58
C ILE A 182 -2.96 -6.45 13.62
N PHE A 183 -3.75 -5.54 13.06
CA PHE A 183 -4.63 -5.82 11.94
C PHE A 183 -4.10 -5.09 10.72
N MET A 184 -3.81 -5.80 9.63
CA MET A 184 -3.33 -5.19 8.39
C MET A 184 -4.01 -5.81 7.18
N ILE A 185 -4.43 -4.96 6.25
CA ILE A 185 -4.83 -5.34 4.90
C ILE A 185 -3.93 -4.56 3.94
N ASN A 186 -3.21 -5.28 3.08
CA ASN A 186 -2.36 -4.70 2.03
C ASN A 186 -2.52 -5.41 0.67
N TRP A 187 -3.45 -6.36 0.60
CA TRP A 187 -3.89 -7.04 -0.61
C TRP A 187 -5.24 -7.71 -0.37
N PHE A 188 -5.86 -8.24 -1.42
CA PHE A 188 -7.03 -9.12 -1.30
C PHE A 188 -6.76 -10.35 -0.42
N GLY A 189 -7.83 -11.00 0.05
CA GLY A 189 -7.76 -12.19 0.91
C GLY A 189 -7.84 -11.91 2.41
N GLY A 190 -8.24 -10.70 2.82
CA GLY A 190 -8.48 -10.34 4.21
C GLY A 190 -7.22 -9.95 5.00
N ALA A 191 -7.34 -9.99 6.32
CA ALA A 191 -6.27 -9.58 7.24
C ALA A 191 -5.05 -10.49 7.13
N LYS A 192 -3.84 -9.89 7.12
CA LYS A 192 -2.59 -10.64 7.05
C LYS A 192 -2.20 -11.22 8.41
N PRO A 193 -1.69 -12.47 8.46
CA PRO A 193 -1.12 -13.01 9.68
C PRO A 193 0.20 -12.29 9.99
N LEU A 194 0.19 -11.45 11.04
CA LEU A 194 1.36 -10.71 11.48
C LEU A 194 1.35 -10.60 13.01
N THR A 195 2.35 -11.18 13.66
CA THR A 195 2.56 -11.04 15.10
C THR A 195 3.32 -9.75 15.44
N VAL A 196 3.18 -9.27 16.69
CA VAL A 196 3.93 -8.11 17.19
C VAL A 196 5.45 -8.37 17.13
N ASP A 197 5.90 -9.58 17.44
CA ASP A 197 7.33 -9.92 17.40
C ASP A 197 7.88 -9.85 15.97
N GLN A 198 7.19 -10.42 14.98
CA GLN A 198 7.58 -10.33 13.58
C GLN A 198 7.66 -8.86 13.12
N TYR A 199 6.69 -8.05 13.52
CA TYR A 199 6.66 -6.62 13.22
C TYR A 199 7.86 -5.86 13.83
N LEU A 200 8.14 -6.07 15.12
CA LEU A 200 9.20 -5.34 15.83
C LEU A 200 10.62 -5.82 15.47
N GLN A 201 10.81 -7.12 15.18
CA GLN A 201 12.12 -7.68 14.84
C GLN A 201 12.54 -7.40 13.38
N THR A 202 11.61 -6.97 12.54
CA THR A 202 11.90 -6.66 11.14
C THR A 202 12.90 -5.51 10.99
N LYS A 203 13.95 -5.73 10.19
CA LYS A 203 14.88 -4.70 9.76
C LYS A 203 14.39 -4.11 8.44
N MET A 204 14.16 -2.80 8.43
CA MET A 204 13.86 -2.05 7.22
C MET A 204 15.10 -2.08 6.30
N LEU A 205 15.00 -2.75 5.16
CA LEU A 205 16.09 -2.83 4.18
C LEU A 205 16.34 -1.43 3.61
N LYS A 206 17.59 -0.96 3.72
CA LYS A 206 18.05 0.21 2.97
C LYS A 206 18.52 -0.26 1.60
N LYS A 207 18.19 0.50 0.57
CA LYS A 207 18.83 0.35 -0.73
C LYS A 207 20.32 0.66 -0.57
N GLU A 208 21.16 -0.37 -0.52
CA GLU A 208 22.58 -0.18 -0.79
C GLU A 208 22.67 0.31 -2.24
N LYS A 209 23.12 1.56 -2.43
CA LYS A 209 23.51 2.04 -3.76
C LYS A 209 24.79 1.29 -4.16
N ASN A 210 24.65 0.04 -4.59
CA ASN A 210 25.75 -0.72 -5.17
C ASN A 210 26.05 -0.18 -6.57
N PHE A 211 26.86 0.88 -6.63
CA PHE A 211 27.62 1.25 -7.82
C PHE A 211 28.87 0.36 -7.87
N ALA A 212 28.68 -0.94 -8.12
CA ALA A 212 29.80 -1.86 -8.32
C ALA A 212 30.03 -2.03 -9.82
N MET A 213 30.88 -1.17 -10.38
CA MET A 213 31.63 -1.50 -11.61
C MET A 213 32.42 -2.78 -11.32
N LYS A 214 31.97 -3.93 -11.85
CA LYS A 214 32.81 -5.11 -11.91
C LYS A 214 33.89 -4.88 -12.96
N ALA A 215 35.02 -4.31 -12.53
CA ALA A 215 36.29 -4.50 -13.22
C ALA A 215 36.73 -5.94 -12.94
N LEU A 216 36.53 -6.84 -13.91
CA LEU A 216 37.19 -8.15 -13.88
C LEU A 216 38.66 -7.92 -14.24
N GLN A 217 39.54 -8.02 -13.24
CA GLN A 217 40.94 -8.34 -13.49
C GLN A 217 41.01 -9.83 -13.87
N ALA A 218 41.32 -10.12 -15.13
CA ALA A 218 41.73 -11.45 -15.56
C ALA A 218 43.25 -11.44 -15.72
N SER A 219 43.92 -12.18 -14.84
CA SER A 219 45.34 -12.51 -14.91
C SER A 219 45.62 -13.45 -16.09
N THR A 220 46.60 -13.04 -16.89
CA THR A 220 47.53 -13.81 -17.74
C THR A 220 47.39 -15.33 -17.80
N SER A 221 47.23 -15.85 -19.02
CA SER A 221 48.13 -16.87 -19.57
C SER A 221 48.02 -16.96 -21.10
N TYR A 222 49.22 -16.98 -21.71
CA TYR A 222 49.59 -17.17 -23.11
C TYR A 222 48.68 -18.05 -23.98
N SER A 223 48.48 -17.65 -25.24
CA SER A 223 48.76 -18.46 -26.43
C SER A 223 48.61 -17.65 -27.74
N ILE A 224 49.56 -17.88 -28.63
CA ILE A 224 49.82 -17.20 -29.92
C ILE A 224 48.89 -17.74 -31.01
N GLY A 225 48.37 -16.86 -31.88
CA GLY A 225 47.68 -17.27 -33.11
C GLY A 225 47.36 -16.10 -34.03
N PHE A 226 48.10 -15.98 -35.13
CA PHE A 226 47.92 -15.00 -36.21
C PHE A 226 46.62 -15.26 -37.00
N GLY A 227 45.89 -14.19 -37.36
CA GLY A 227 44.77 -14.24 -38.30
C GLY A 227 44.25 -12.83 -38.62
N ILE A 228 43.99 -12.57 -39.90
CA ILE A 228 43.93 -11.24 -40.54
C ILE A 228 42.47 -10.79 -40.75
N SER A 229 42.25 -9.47 -40.69
CA SER A 229 41.17 -8.67 -41.33
C SER A 229 39.72 -8.73 -40.80
N ARG A 230 39.23 -7.60 -40.25
CA ARG A 230 38.28 -6.64 -40.89
C ARG A 230 37.73 -5.64 -39.85
N ALA A 231 37.66 -4.37 -40.24
CA ALA A 231 37.14 -3.26 -39.43
C ALA A 231 35.62 -3.37 -39.20
N ALA A 232 35.16 -3.11 -37.97
CA ALA A 232 33.76 -2.99 -37.59
C ALA A 232 33.44 -1.53 -37.14
N PRO A 233 32.22 -1.02 -37.39
CA PRO A 233 31.86 0.40 -37.20
C PRO A 233 31.57 0.75 -35.71
N PRO A 234 31.54 2.04 -35.33
CA PRO A 234 31.35 2.45 -33.94
C PRO A 234 29.92 2.19 -33.45
N PRO A 235 29.73 1.89 -32.15
CA PRO A 235 28.40 1.65 -31.60
C PRO A 235 27.62 2.97 -31.45
N ARG A 236 26.35 2.96 -31.85
CA ARG A 236 25.39 4.04 -31.59
C ARG A 236 24.98 4.02 -30.10
N PRO A 237 24.68 5.18 -29.49
CA PRO A 237 24.19 5.22 -28.12
C PRO A 237 22.75 4.67 -28.07
N SER A 238 22.55 3.53 -27.40
CA SER A 238 21.22 3.03 -27.08
C SER A 238 20.67 3.84 -25.91
N GLY A 239 19.72 4.74 -26.18
CA GLY A 239 18.90 5.34 -25.15
C GLY A 239 18.13 4.24 -24.42
N HIS A 240 18.46 4.01 -23.14
CA HIS A 240 17.67 3.16 -22.26
C HIS A 240 16.34 3.85 -21.97
N ARG A 241 15.38 3.62 -22.86
CA ARG A 241 13.96 3.88 -22.64
C ARG A 241 13.54 2.96 -21.48
N HIS A 242 13.18 3.55 -20.34
CA HIS A 242 12.53 2.83 -19.25
C HIS A 242 11.22 2.25 -19.80
N VAL A 243 11.20 0.93 -20.04
CA VAL A 243 9.97 0.20 -20.31
C VAL A 243 9.32 -0.04 -18.96
N ILE A 244 8.34 0.79 -18.63
CA ILE A 244 7.35 0.50 -17.59
C ILE A 244 6.73 -0.85 -17.98
N LEU A 245 6.91 -1.88 -17.13
CA LEU A 245 6.24 -3.17 -17.27
C LEU A 245 4.73 -2.90 -17.19
N ALA A 246 4.09 -2.83 -18.35
CA ALA A 246 2.65 -2.84 -18.47
C ALA A 246 2.13 -4.14 -17.85
N GLN A 247 1.12 -4.05 -16.98
CA GLN A 247 0.30 -5.19 -16.61
C GLN A 247 -0.24 -5.76 -17.93
N VAL A 248 0.13 -6.99 -18.28
CA VAL A 248 -0.31 -7.60 -19.54
C VAL A 248 -1.77 -8.01 -19.34
N GLU A 249 -2.68 -7.24 -19.94
CA GLU A 249 -4.09 -7.62 -20.02
C GLU A 249 -4.21 -8.99 -20.70
N PRO A 250 -4.94 -9.96 -20.09
CA PRO A 250 -5.10 -11.28 -20.68
C PRO A 250 -5.87 -11.22 -21.99
N SER A 251 -5.58 -12.14 -22.89
CA SER A 251 -6.30 -12.23 -24.17
C SER A 251 -7.78 -12.53 -23.95
N GLU A 252 -8.67 -11.91 -24.74
CA GLU A 252 -10.11 -12.20 -24.68
C GLU A 252 -10.42 -13.69 -24.84
N LYS A 253 -9.61 -14.39 -25.66
CA LYS A 253 -9.67 -15.84 -25.83
C LYS A 253 -9.46 -16.58 -24.53
N SER A 254 -8.45 -16.22 -23.74
CA SER A 254 -8.18 -16.86 -22.46
C SER A 254 -9.20 -16.50 -21.39
N VAL A 255 -9.72 -15.27 -21.39
CA VAL A 255 -10.85 -14.87 -20.53
C VAL A 255 -12.07 -15.73 -20.85
N GLU A 256 -12.43 -15.90 -22.12
CA GLU A 256 -13.57 -16.73 -22.53
C GLU A 256 -13.37 -18.21 -22.17
N ILE A 257 -12.16 -18.75 -22.32
CA ILE A 257 -11.86 -20.13 -21.92
C ILE A 257 -12.02 -20.29 -20.39
N MET A 258 -11.53 -19.33 -19.60
CA MET A 258 -11.63 -19.37 -18.13
C MET A 258 -13.04 -19.12 -17.63
N ARG A 259 -13.83 -18.29 -18.30
CA ARG A 259 -15.26 -18.12 -18.05
C ARG A 259 -16.01 -19.43 -18.23
N LYS A 260 -15.91 -20.07 -19.40
CA LYS A 260 -16.55 -21.35 -19.70
C LYS A 260 -16.12 -22.46 -18.74
N PHE A 261 -14.83 -22.54 -18.45
CA PHE A 261 -14.29 -23.46 -17.46
C PHE A 261 -14.95 -23.26 -16.08
N SER A 262 -15.06 -22.01 -15.64
CA SER A 262 -15.63 -21.68 -14.33
C SER A 262 -17.11 -22.02 -14.25
N GLU A 263 -17.91 -21.67 -15.27
CA GLU A 263 -19.34 -22.02 -15.31
C GLU A 263 -19.56 -23.53 -15.32
N GLN A 264 -18.79 -24.25 -16.14
CA GLN A 264 -18.91 -25.70 -16.25
C GLN A 264 -18.52 -26.37 -14.94
N TYR A 265 -17.44 -25.91 -14.30
CA TYR A 265 -17.02 -26.46 -13.02
C TYR A 265 -18.08 -26.19 -11.95
N ALA A 266 -18.54 -24.94 -11.81
CA ALA A 266 -19.55 -24.54 -10.84
C ALA A 266 -20.82 -25.42 -10.89
N ARG A 267 -21.34 -25.64 -12.10
CA ARG A 267 -22.49 -26.54 -12.34
C ARG A 267 -22.19 -27.98 -11.91
N LYS A 268 -21.04 -28.52 -12.31
CA LYS A 268 -20.63 -29.89 -11.98
C LYS A 268 -20.39 -30.09 -10.49
N SER A 269 -19.85 -29.08 -9.80
CA SER A 269 -19.49 -29.15 -8.40
C SER A 269 -20.62 -28.77 -7.44
N SER A 270 -21.79 -28.36 -7.96
CA SER A 270 -22.91 -27.79 -7.17
C SER A 270 -22.45 -26.62 -6.30
N THR A 271 -21.63 -25.74 -6.89
CA THR A 271 -21.13 -24.52 -6.25
C THR A 271 -21.57 -23.30 -7.04
N TYR A 272 -21.55 -22.14 -6.40
CA TYR A 272 -22.06 -20.88 -6.92
C TYR A 272 -20.96 -19.82 -6.92
N PHE A 273 -21.11 -18.83 -7.80
CA PHE A 273 -20.23 -17.67 -7.83
C PHE A 273 -20.51 -16.74 -6.65
N CYS A 274 -19.56 -15.89 -6.32
CA CYS A 274 -19.74 -14.85 -5.30
C CYS A 274 -20.94 -13.95 -5.64
N VAL A 275 -21.67 -13.51 -4.61
CA VAL A 275 -22.74 -12.51 -4.74
C VAL A 275 -22.24 -11.21 -5.38
N ASP A 276 -20.96 -10.87 -5.15
CA ASP A 276 -20.27 -9.81 -5.86
C ASP A 276 -19.66 -10.33 -7.17
N LYS A 277 -20.24 -9.89 -8.30
CA LYS A 277 -19.79 -10.23 -9.65
C LYS A 277 -18.39 -9.69 -9.95
N GLY A 278 -17.98 -8.58 -9.34
CA GLY A 278 -16.64 -8.02 -9.50
C GLY A 278 -15.55 -8.97 -8.99
N VAL A 279 -15.80 -9.64 -7.85
CA VAL A 279 -14.90 -10.69 -7.33
C VAL A 279 -14.77 -11.83 -8.34
N THR A 280 -15.88 -12.32 -8.86
CA THR A 280 -15.92 -13.40 -9.87
C THR A 280 -15.12 -13.01 -11.12
N SER A 281 -15.33 -11.82 -11.65
CA SER A 281 -14.65 -11.30 -12.83
C SER A 281 -13.15 -11.15 -12.64
N VAL A 282 -12.71 -10.61 -11.50
CA VAL A 282 -11.27 -10.45 -11.19
C VAL A 282 -10.57 -11.79 -11.10
N VAL A 283 -11.19 -12.79 -10.47
CA VAL A 283 -10.59 -14.14 -10.38
C VAL A 283 -10.51 -14.79 -11.76
N ILE A 284 -11.57 -14.72 -12.58
CA ILE A 284 -11.56 -15.26 -13.94
C ILE A 284 -10.47 -14.60 -14.79
N LYS A 285 -10.31 -13.28 -14.66
CA LYS A 285 -9.25 -12.52 -15.35
C LYS A 285 -7.86 -12.94 -14.91
N GLY A 286 -7.62 -13.11 -13.60
CA GLY A 286 -6.34 -13.59 -13.07
C GLY A 286 -6.02 -15.04 -13.51
N LEU A 287 -7.03 -15.91 -13.59
CA LEU A 287 -6.86 -17.26 -14.14
C LEU A 287 -6.50 -17.21 -15.63
N ALA A 288 -7.08 -16.28 -16.39
CA ALA A 288 -6.78 -16.08 -17.80
C ALA A 288 -5.36 -15.54 -18.01
N GLU A 289 -4.91 -14.60 -17.16
CA GLU A 289 -3.54 -14.09 -17.18
C GLU A 289 -2.53 -15.20 -16.92
N HIS A 290 -2.75 -16.03 -15.90
CA HIS A 290 -1.88 -17.17 -15.64
C HIS A 290 -1.94 -18.23 -16.75
N LYS A 291 -3.10 -18.41 -17.40
CA LYS A 291 -3.19 -19.27 -18.58
C LYS A 291 -2.32 -18.76 -19.72
N ASP A 292 -2.30 -17.45 -19.97
CA ASP A 292 -1.51 -16.84 -21.05
C ASP A 292 0.00 -16.82 -20.72
N THR A 293 0.35 -16.54 -19.46
CA THR A 293 1.75 -16.33 -19.05
C THR A 293 2.45 -17.61 -18.58
N LEU A 294 1.72 -18.55 -17.96
CA LEU A 294 2.26 -19.79 -17.39
C LEU A 294 1.80 -21.05 -18.14
N GLY A 295 0.83 -20.91 -19.07
CA GLY A 295 0.21 -22.05 -19.76
C GLY A 295 -0.81 -22.82 -18.92
N ALA A 296 -1.05 -22.43 -17.67
CA ALA A 296 -1.94 -23.12 -16.73
C ALA A 296 -2.73 -22.12 -15.87
N PRO A 297 -3.97 -22.46 -15.45
CA PRO A 297 -4.83 -21.57 -14.67
C PRO A 297 -4.46 -21.61 -13.18
N LEU A 298 -3.22 -21.24 -12.86
CA LEU A 298 -2.74 -21.18 -11.48
C LEU A 298 -3.62 -20.25 -10.65
N CYS A 299 -3.99 -20.63 -9.42
CA CYS A 299 -4.91 -19.86 -8.58
C CYS A 299 -4.39 -18.42 -8.31
N PRO A 300 -5.07 -17.36 -8.78
CA PRO A 300 -4.52 -16.00 -8.75
C PRO A 300 -4.55 -15.35 -7.36
N CYS A 301 -5.32 -15.89 -6.42
CA CYS A 301 -5.45 -15.35 -5.07
C CYS A 301 -4.40 -15.88 -4.09
N ARG A 302 -3.53 -16.80 -4.54
CA ARG A 302 -2.45 -17.37 -3.72
C ARG A 302 -1.10 -16.80 -4.14
N HIS A 303 -0.21 -16.70 -3.17
CA HIS A 303 1.17 -16.33 -3.42
C HIS A 303 2.04 -17.56 -3.68
N TYR A 304 3.02 -17.42 -4.57
CA TYR A 304 3.96 -18.46 -4.99
C TYR A 304 5.35 -17.85 -5.15
N ASP A 305 6.37 -18.49 -4.59
CA ASP A 305 7.77 -18.08 -4.79
C ASP A 305 8.19 -18.24 -6.26
N ASP A 306 7.78 -19.34 -6.88
CA ASP A 306 7.95 -19.63 -8.30
C ASP A 306 6.62 -20.09 -8.90
N LYS A 307 5.91 -19.14 -9.53
CA LYS A 307 4.65 -19.42 -10.21
C LYS A 307 4.79 -20.46 -11.33
N ALA A 308 5.92 -20.50 -12.04
CA ALA A 308 6.11 -21.43 -13.15
C ALA A 308 6.28 -22.86 -12.61
N ALA A 309 7.08 -23.04 -11.56
CA ALA A 309 7.24 -24.34 -10.91
C ALA A 309 5.92 -24.85 -10.30
N GLU A 310 5.17 -23.97 -9.64
CA GLU A 310 3.88 -24.32 -9.01
C GLU A 310 2.79 -24.63 -10.06
N ALA A 311 2.77 -23.89 -11.16
CA ALA A 311 1.91 -24.17 -12.31
C ALA A 311 2.21 -25.54 -12.93
N GLN A 312 3.50 -25.94 -12.99
CA GLN A 312 3.91 -27.27 -13.47
C GLN A 312 3.51 -28.39 -12.49
N GLN A 313 3.63 -28.16 -11.19
CA GLN A 313 3.21 -29.13 -10.17
C GLN A 313 1.70 -29.33 -10.13
N GLY A 314 0.93 -28.29 -10.46
CA GLY A 314 -0.52 -28.38 -10.66
C GLY A 314 -1.36 -28.53 -9.40
N PHE A 315 -0.74 -28.58 -8.21
CA PHE A 315 -1.47 -28.67 -6.94
C PHE A 315 -2.44 -27.49 -6.77
N TRP A 316 -2.01 -26.29 -7.18
CA TRP A 316 -2.77 -25.05 -7.06
C TRP A 316 -3.39 -24.56 -8.37
N ASN A 317 -3.32 -25.34 -9.45
CA ASN A 317 -4.03 -25.01 -10.68
C ASN A 317 -5.53 -25.16 -10.45
N CYS A 318 -6.31 -24.16 -10.87
CA CYS A 318 -7.75 -24.17 -10.71
C CYS A 318 -8.38 -25.29 -11.55
N PRO A 319 -9.22 -26.17 -10.96
CA PRO A 319 -9.63 -26.20 -9.57
C PRO A 319 -8.56 -26.90 -8.72
N CYS A 320 -8.06 -26.20 -7.70
CA CYS A 320 -6.95 -26.69 -6.88
C CYS A 320 -7.34 -27.93 -6.06
N VAL A 321 -6.35 -28.63 -5.51
CA VAL A 321 -6.58 -29.82 -4.67
C VAL A 321 -7.58 -29.56 -3.53
N PRO A 322 -7.44 -28.50 -2.69
CA PRO A 322 -8.42 -28.22 -1.64
C PRO A 322 -9.85 -28.00 -2.15
N MET A 323 -10.00 -27.34 -3.30
CA MET A 323 -11.32 -27.14 -3.91
C MET A 323 -11.94 -28.47 -4.36
N ARG A 324 -11.15 -29.37 -4.96
CA ARG A 324 -11.64 -30.65 -5.45
C ARG A 324 -12.03 -31.60 -4.33
N GLU A 325 -11.24 -31.64 -3.25
CA GLU A 325 -11.40 -32.60 -2.17
C GLU A 325 -12.37 -32.13 -1.08
N ARG A 326 -12.35 -30.82 -0.77
CA ARG A 326 -13.08 -30.26 0.40
C ARG A 326 -14.03 -29.11 0.06
N LYS A 327 -14.11 -28.70 -1.21
CA LYS A 327 -14.89 -27.53 -1.65
C LYS A 327 -14.45 -26.21 -1.02
N GLU A 328 -13.18 -26.12 -0.60
CA GLU A 328 -12.61 -24.89 -0.06
C GLU A 328 -12.04 -24.02 -1.18
N CYS A 329 -12.71 -22.91 -1.49
CA CYS A 329 -12.26 -21.93 -2.48
C CYS A 329 -11.93 -20.58 -1.83
N HIS A 330 -10.66 -20.34 -1.52
CA HIS A 330 -10.22 -19.04 -0.97
C HIS A 330 -10.53 -17.86 -1.90
N CYS A 331 -10.50 -18.09 -3.23
CA CYS A 331 -10.81 -17.06 -4.22
C CYS A 331 -12.29 -16.67 -4.28
N MET A 332 -13.19 -17.38 -3.58
CA MET A 332 -14.64 -17.17 -3.65
C MET A 332 -15.23 -17.36 -5.06
N LEU A 333 -14.53 -18.09 -5.94
CA LEU A 333 -15.05 -18.43 -7.28
C LEU A 333 -16.00 -19.63 -7.24
N PHE A 334 -15.80 -20.57 -6.30
CA PHE A 334 -16.66 -21.74 -6.16
C PHE A 334 -17.09 -21.90 -4.71
N LEU A 335 -18.28 -21.41 -4.39
CA LEU A 335 -18.83 -21.40 -3.04
C LEU A 335 -19.94 -22.43 -2.89
N THR A 336 -20.00 -23.11 -1.76
CA THR A 336 -21.13 -23.99 -1.43
C THR A 336 -22.39 -23.15 -1.14
N PRO A 337 -23.61 -23.70 -1.27
CA PRO A 337 -24.86 -22.93 -1.07
C PRO A 337 -25.01 -22.33 0.33
N ASP A 338 -24.35 -22.92 1.33
CA ASP A 338 -24.35 -22.51 2.73
C ASP A 338 -23.30 -21.43 3.05
N ASN A 339 -22.48 -21.01 2.08
CA ASN A 339 -21.51 -19.94 2.26
C ASN A 339 -22.19 -18.56 2.21
N ASP A 340 -21.90 -17.70 3.20
CA ASP A 340 -22.51 -16.36 3.33
C ASP A 340 -22.31 -15.44 2.10
N PHE A 341 -21.28 -15.70 1.29
CA PHE A 341 -20.96 -14.93 0.09
C PHE A 341 -21.42 -15.60 -1.20
N ALA A 342 -22.06 -16.78 -1.12
CA ALA A 342 -22.60 -17.47 -2.29
C ALA A 342 -23.78 -16.69 -2.89
N GLY A 343 -23.66 -16.32 -4.16
CA GLY A 343 -24.79 -15.89 -4.95
C GLY A 343 -25.67 -17.06 -5.38
N GLN A 344 -26.66 -16.77 -6.23
CA GLN A 344 -27.55 -17.80 -6.80
C GLN A 344 -27.11 -18.26 -8.20
N GLU A 345 -26.06 -17.66 -8.74
CA GLU A 345 -25.68 -17.81 -10.13
C GLU A 345 -24.45 -18.69 -10.32
N GLN A 346 -24.46 -19.45 -11.41
CA GLN A 346 -23.35 -20.29 -11.88
C GLN A 346 -22.94 -19.88 -13.31
N ALA A 347 -23.36 -18.68 -13.72
CA ALA A 347 -23.13 -18.11 -15.04
C ALA A 347 -22.65 -16.66 -14.89
N ILE A 348 -21.84 -16.24 -15.85
CA ILE A 348 -21.42 -14.85 -16.02
C ILE A 348 -21.06 -14.66 -17.50
N THR A 349 -21.55 -13.59 -18.11
CA THR A 349 -21.30 -13.26 -19.51
C THR A 349 -19.92 -12.62 -19.68
N LEU A 350 -19.39 -12.66 -20.91
CA LEU A 350 -18.13 -11.99 -21.22
C LEU A 350 -18.26 -10.46 -21.06
N ASP A 351 -19.43 -9.90 -21.40
CA ASP A 351 -19.72 -8.48 -21.25
C ASP A 351 -19.82 -8.09 -19.79
N GLU A 352 -20.45 -8.88 -18.91
CA GLU A 352 -20.42 -8.63 -17.46
C GLU A 352 -18.99 -8.65 -16.90
N ILE A 353 -18.13 -9.58 -17.36
CA ILE A 353 -16.72 -9.58 -16.97
C ILE A 353 -16.03 -8.29 -17.42
N LYS A 354 -16.26 -7.87 -18.67
CA LYS A 354 -15.70 -6.63 -19.21
C LYS A 354 -16.23 -5.42 -18.46
N GLU A 355 -17.53 -5.27 -18.26
CA GLU A 355 -18.16 -4.13 -17.60
C GLU A 355 -17.76 -4.01 -16.13
N THR A 356 -17.75 -5.11 -15.38
CA THR A 356 -17.34 -5.08 -13.96
C THR A 356 -15.83 -4.81 -13.79
N THR A 357 -15.02 -5.17 -14.79
CA THR A 357 -13.58 -4.84 -14.79
C THR A 357 -13.27 -3.49 -15.46
N ALA A 358 -14.15 -2.99 -16.34
CA ALA A 358 -14.02 -1.74 -17.08
C ALA A 358 -14.71 -0.56 -16.38
N MET A 359 -15.73 -0.74 -15.54
CA MET A 359 -16.19 0.29 -14.62
C MET A 359 -15.07 0.73 -13.67
N LEU A 360 -14.15 -0.19 -13.38
CA LEU A 360 -12.89 0.07 -12.69
C LEU A 360 -11.93 0.95 -13.51
N VAL A 361 -12.10 1.05 -14.83
CA VAL A 361 -11.29 1.83 -15.80
C VAL A 361 -12.01 3.10 -16.27
N VAL A 362 -13.33 3.11 -16.49
CA VAL A 362 -14.10 4.27 -16.98
C VAL A 362 -14.24 5.37 -15.91
N LEU A 363 -14.29 5.00 -14.63
CA LEU A 363 -14.17 5.96 -13.52
C LEU A 363 -12.79 6.65 -13.49
N VAL A 364 -11.78 6.08 -14.17
CA VAL A 364 -10.43 6.65 -14.30
C VAL A 364 -10.37 7.70 -15.40
N GLU A 365 -11.11 7.54 -16.49
CA GLU A 365 -11.13 8.46 -17.64
C GLU A 365 -12.06 9.66 -17.43
N TYR A 366 -13.24 9.48 -16.84
CA TYR A 366 -14.16 10.60 -16.55
C TYR A 366 -13.54 11.65 -15.62
N LYS A 367 -12.66 11.23 -14.69
CA LYS A 367 -11.92 12.13 -13.81
C LYS A 367 -10.78 12.88 -14.50
N GLU A 368 -10.27 12.39 -15.63
CA GLU A 368 -9.27 13.14 -16.42
C GLU A 368 -9.90 14.27 -17.23
N ALA A 369 -11.16 14.12 -17.66
CA ALA A 369 -11.90 15.16 -18.39
C ALA A 369 -12.33 16.33 -17.49
N GLU A 370 -12.73 16.08 -16.24
CA GLU A 370 -13.06 17.15 -15.28
C GLU A 370 -11.82 17.93 -14.81
N PHE A 371 -10.64 17.31 -14.82
CA PHE A 371 -9.39 17.94 -14.38
C PHE A 371 -8.76 18.85 -15.46
N LEU A 372 -9.21 18.78 -16.71
CA LEU A 372 -8.82 19.70 -17.79
C LEU A 372 -9.77 20.91 -17.93
N ALA A 373 -10.88 20.91 -17.18
CA ALA A 373 -11.91 21.95 -17.23
C ALA A 373 -11.94 22.87 -15.98
N LEU A 374 -11.01 22.69 -15.04
CA LEU A 374 -10.75 23.55 -13.88
C LEU A 374 -9.29 23.99 -13.88
#